data_AF-A0AAE1QYP1-F1
#
_entry.id   AF-A0AAE1QYP1-F1
#
_cell.length_a   1.000
_cell.length_b   1.000
_cell.length_c   1.000
_cell.angle_alpha   90.00
_cell.angle_beta   90.00
_cell.angle_gamma   90.00
#
_symmetry.space_group_name_H-M   'P 1'
#
loop_
_entity.id
_entity.type
_entity.pdbx_description
1 polymer ?
#
loop_
_entity_poly.entity_id
_entity_poly.type
_entity_poly.pdbx_seq_one_letter_code
_entity_poly.pdbx_strand_id
1 'polypeptide(L)'
;MVLGLTPQQLRQIGVSARKASYIHDLARKYQNGILSDKSIVDMDDKSLFTMLTMVNGIGSWSVHMFMIFSLHRPDVLPIHDLGIRKGVQMLYGLEDLPRPSQMDQLCEKWKPYRSVASWYIWRYVEANGANSKANNVVGGSDVSLQQRMLSMQQQQQQQHQPNQEFLDPINGILNVGACAWDSK
;
A
#
# COMPACT_ATOMS: atom_id res chain seq x y z
N MET A 1 -37.73 8.01 8.52
CA MET A 1 -36.64 8.96 8.18
C MET A 1 -35.54 8.82 9.23
N VAL A 2 -34.26 8.84 8.84
CA VAL A 2 -33.11 8.61 9.77
C VAL A 2 -33.08 9.57 10.97
N LEU A 3 -33.65 10.78 10.83
CA LEU A 3 -33.78 11.73 11.93
C LEU A 3 -34.62 11.23 13.11
N GLY A 4 -35.49 10.24 12.91
CA GLY A 4 -36.28 9.63 13.97
C GLY A 4 -35.55 8.52 14.74
N LEU A 5 -34.35 8.12 14.30
CA LEU A 5 -33.56 7.10 14.98
C LEU A 5 -32.67 7.74 16.04
N THR A 6 -32.58 7.11 17.22
CA THR A 6 -31.68 7.56 18.28
C THR A 6 -30.25 7.08 18.02
N PRO A 7 -29.22 7.77 18.56
CA PRO A 7 -27.84 7.30 18.49
C PRO A 7 -27.64 5.88 19.03
N GLN A 8 -28.44 5.47 20.03
CA GLN A 8 -28.43 4.13 20.60
C GLN A 8 -28.92 3.09 19.59
N GLN A 9 -30.00 3.36 18.86
CA GLN A 9 -30.51 2.48 17.81
C GLN A 9 -29.49 2.33 16.67
N LEU A 10 -28.85 3.42 16.27
CA LEU A 10 -27.77 3.38 15.26
C LEU A 10 -26.56 2.57 15.76
N ARG A 11 -26.23 2.68 17.05
CA ARG A 11 -25.13 1.89 17.64
C ARG A 11 -25.43 0.40 17.66
N GLN A 12 -26.69 0.00 17.89
CA GLN A 12 -27.10 -1.41 17.88
C GLN A 12 -26.86 -2.09 16.51
N ILE A 13 -26.90 -1.32 15.42
CA ILE A 13 -26.59 -1.81 14.06
C ILE A 13 -25.12 -1.60 13.67
N GLY A 14 -24.24 -1.26 14.62
CA GLY A 14 -22.79 -1.14 14.40
C GLY A 14 -22.30 0.24 13.93
N VAL A 15 -23.16 1.26 13.91
CA VAL A 15 -22.73 2.63 13.57
C VAL A 15 -22.03 3.27 14.77
N SER A 16 -20.81 3.76 14.58
CA SER A 16 -20.08 4.49 15.64
C SER A 16 -20.74 5.82 15.96
N ALA A 17 -20.53 6.33 17.18
CA ALA A 17 -21.13 7.60 17.61
C ALA A 17 -20.80 8.79 16.68
N ARG A 18 -19.55 8.86 16.17
CA ARG A 18 -19.17 9.89 15.17
C ARG A 18 -19.90 9.71 13.84
N LYS A 19 -19.99 8.48 13.33
CA LYS A 19 -20.71 8.24 12.06
C LYS A 19 -22.20 8.56 12.21
N ALA A 20 -22.79 8.27 13.36
CA ALA A 20 -24.17 8.64 13.67
C ALA A 20 -24.34 10.18 13.62
N SER A 21 -23.45 10.95 14.24
CA SER A 21 -23.55 12.42 14.20
C SER A 21 -23.43 12.99 12.79
N TYR A 22 -22.55 12.41 11.95
CA TYR A 22 -22.40 12.80 10.54
C TYR A 22 -23.66 12.50 9.71
N ILE A 23 -24.27 11.33 9.92
CA ILE A 23 -25.51 10.94 9.26
C ILE A 23 -26.65 11.90 9.65
N HIS A 24 -26.78 12.25 10.94
CA HIS A 24 -27.79 13.21 11.38
C HIS A 24 -27.54 14.62 10.85
N ASP A 25 -26.29 15.05 10.77
CA ASP A 25 -25.92 16.35 10.17
C ASP A 25 -26.28 16.42 8.69
N LEU A 26 -25.96 15.37 7.92
CA LEU A 26 -26.37 15.24 6.52
C LEU A 26 -27.90 15.28 6.39
N ALA A 27 -28.61 14.47 7.18
CA ALA A 27 -30.06 14.40 7.13
C ALA A 27 -30.74 15.73 7.48
N ARG A 28 -30.20 16.51 8.43
CA ARG A 28 -30.68 17.87 8.72
C ARG A 28 -30.46 18.84 7.57
N LYS A 29 -29.32 18.77 6.89
CA LYS A 29 -29.05 19.61 5.72
C LYS A 29 -30.03 19.32 4.57
N TYR A 30 -30.43 18.07 4.39
CA TYR A 30 -31.53 17.71 3.47
C TYR A 30 -32.88 18.23 3.96
N GLN A 31 -33.22 18.04 5.24
CA GLN A 31 -34.49 18.50 5.80
C GLN A 31 -34.66 20.02 5.70
N ASN A 32 -33.58 20.78 5.90
CA ASN A 32 -33.59 22.24 5.83
C ASN A 32 -33.45 22.80 4.40
N GLY A 33 -33.41 21.94 3.37
CA GLY A 33 -33.31 22.35 1.98
C GLY A 33 -31.93 22.85 1.53
N ILE A 34 -30.91 22.74 2.38
CA ILE A 34 -29.51 23.07 2.00
C ILE A 34 -29.00 22.08 0.95
N LEU A 35 -29.39 20.81 1.08
CA LEU A 35 -29.10 19.75 0.13
C LEU A 35 -30.39 19.18 -0.45
N SER A 36 -30.37 18.87 -1.74
CA SER A 36 -31.42 18.12 -2.42
C SER A 36 -30.81 17.26 -3.53
N ASP A 37 -31.48 16.19 -3.91
CA ASP A 37 -31.00 15.31 -5.00
C ASP A 37 -30.86 16.11 -6.30
N LYS A 38 -31.85 16.96 -6.59
CA LYS A 38 -31.83 17.85 -7.77
C LYS A 38 -30.62 18.78 -7.74
N SER A 39 -30.38 19.46 -6.64
CA SER A 39 -29.26 20.41 -6.54
C SER A 39 -27.90 19.71 -6.67
N ILE A 40 -27.77 18.48 -6.15
CA ILE A 40 -26.52 17.71 -6.22
C ILE A 40 -26.21 17.31 -7.66
N VAL A 41 -27.21 16.88 -8.44
CA VAL A 41 -27.01 16.45 -9.83
C VAL A 41 -26.71 17.64 -10.75
N ASP A 42 -27.41 18.76 -10.53
CA ASP A 42 -27.34 19.95 -11.37
C ASP A 42 -26.07 20.81 -11.10
N MET A 43 -25.40 20.63 -9.95
CA MET A 43 -24.19 21.39 -9.59
C MET A 43 -22.96 21.01 -10.43
N ASP A 44 -22.13 22.02 -10.71
CA ASP A 44 -20.78 21.80 -11.20
C ASP A 44 -19.88 21.16 -10.13
N ASP A 45 -18.80 20.52 -10.57
CA ASP A 45 -17.95 19.71 -9.69
C ASP A 45 -17.31 20.53 -8.55
N LYS A 46 -16.95 21.80 -8.79
CA LYS A 46 -16.31 22.63 -7.75
C LYS A 46 -17.32 23.07 -6.69
N SER A 47 -18.51 23.48 -7.11
CA SER A 47 -19.60 23.85 -6.20
C SER A 47 -20.06 22.65 -5.39
N LEU A 48 -20.23 21.50 -6.04
CA LEU A 48 -20.59 20.25 -5.37
C LEU A 48 -19.52 19.85 -4.34
N PHE A 49 -18.23 19.97 -4.69
CA PHE A 49 -17.14 19.67 -3.78
C PHE A 49 -17.19 20.52 -2.52
N THR A 50 -17.33 21.83 -2.72
CA THR A 50 -17.40 22.79 -1.62
C THR A 50 -18.62 22.50 -0.74
N MET A 51 -19.76 22.22 -1.36
CA MET A 51 -20.99 21.99 -0.63
C MET A 51 -20.97 20.71 0.22
N LEU A 52 -20.49 19.61 -0.35
CA LEU A 52 -20.44 18.33 0.36
C LEU A 52 -19.39 18.31 1.47
N THR A 53 -18.28 19.02 1.32
CA THR A 53 -17.25 19.11 2.38
C THR A 53 -17.69 19.93 3.60
N MET A 54 -18.79 20.71 3.51
CA MET A 54 -19.40 21.36 4.69
C MET A 54 -20.19 20.38 5.59
N VAL A 55 -20.45 19.16 5.12
CA VAL A 55 -21.08 18.12 5.93
C VAL A 55 -20.04 17.53 6.85
N ASN A 56 -20.34 17.48 8.15
CA ASN A 56 -19.43 16.91 9.13
C ASN A 56 -19.11 15.44 8.77
N GLY A 57 -17.82 15.11 8.74
CA GLY A 57 -17.35 13.77 8.41
C GLY A 57 -17.23 13.44 6.92
N ILE A 58 -17.63 14.36 6.03
CA ILE A 58 -17.40 14.23 4.59
C ILE A 58 -16.12 15.00 4.23
N GLY A 59 -15.03 14.27 3.99
CA GLY A 59 -13.77 14.83 3.51
C GLY A 59 -13.61 14.77 2.00
N SER A 60 -12.55 15.39 1.48
CA SER A 60 -12.23 15.43 0.04
C SER A 60 -12.26 14.05 -0.62
N TRP A 61 -11.65 13.04 0.02
CA TRP A 61 -11.67 11.67 -0.50
C TRP A 61 -13.08 11.13 -0.68
N SER A 62 -13.95 11.26 0.35
CA SER A 62 -15.34 10.80 0.28
C SER A 62 -16.12 11.49 -0.83
N VAL A 63 -15.89 12.79 -1.04
CA VAL A 63 -16.54 13.53 -2.12
C VAL A 63 -16.10 13.03 -3.48
N HIS A 64 -14.79 12.84 -3.70
CA HIS A 64 -14.31 12.29 -4.97
C HIS A 64 -14.86 10.89 -5.22
N MET A 65 -14.94 10.03 -4.19
CA MET A 65 -15.56 8.70 -4.32
C MET A 65 -17.04 8.81 -4.73
N PHE A 66 -17.78 9.73 -4.09
CA PHE A 66 -19.18 9.97 -4.44
C PHE A 66 -19.36 10.48 -5.88
N MET A 67 -18.53 11.42 -6.32
CA MET A 67 -18.58 11.94 -7.70
C MET A 67 -18.30 10.85 -8.75
N ILE A 68 -17.35 9.96 -8.47
CA ILE A 68 -16.98 8.88 -9.40
C ILE A 68 -18.06 7.80 -9.43
N PHE A 69 -18.49 7.28 -8.28
CA PHE A 69 -19.32 6.08 -8.22
C PHE A 69 -20.82 6.34 -8.20
N SER A 70 -21.25 7.50 -7.72
CA SER A 70 -22.68 7.83 -7.64
C SER A 70 -23.12 8.78 -8.75
N LEU A 71 -22.29 9.78 -9.07
CA LEU A 71 -22.62 10.78 -10.10
C LEU A 71 -21.98 10.50 -11.47
N HIS A 72 -21.08 9.52 -11.55
CA HIS A 72 -20.39 9.13 -12.78
C HIS A 72 -19.69 10.32 -13.49
N ARG A 73 -19.16 11.27 -12.71
CA ARG A 73 -18.40 12.40 -13.26
C ARG A 73 -17.10 11.85 -13.90
N PRO A 74 -16.79 12.20 -15.16
CA PRO A 74 -15.68 11.56 -15.88
C PRO A 74 -14.30 12.10 -15.49
N ASP A 75 -14.22 13.33 -14.98
CA ASP A 75 -12.96 14.05 -14.80
C ASP A 75 -12.57 14.29 -13.33
N VAL A 76 -12.75 13.27 -12.48
CA VAL A 76 -12.40 13.34 -11.05
C VAL A 76 -11.12 12.55 -10.76
N LEU A 77 -10.14 13.21 -10.14
CA LEU A 77 -8.90 12.61 -9.66
C LEU A 77 -8.89 12.55 -8.12
N PRO A 78 -8.92 11.35 -7.51
CA PRO A 78 -8.91 11.25 -6.06
C PRO A 78 -7.49 11.39 -5.49
N ILE A 79 -6.99 12.64 -5.43
CA ILE A 79 -5.61 12.97 -5.01
C ILE A 79 -5.25 12.53 -3.58
N HIS A 80 -6.23 12.32 -2.71
CA HIS A 80 -6.04 11.85 -1.34
C HIS A 80 -6.17 10.33 -1.19
N ASP A 81 -6.45 9.61 -2.28
CA ASP A 81 -6.49 8.15 -2.28
C ASP A 81 -5.07 7.57 -2.33
N LEU A 82 -4.73 6.78 -1.32
CA LEU A 82 -3.40 6.18 -1.22
C LEU A 82 -3.15 5.15 -2.34
N GLY A 83 -4.20 4.43 -2.77
CA GLY A 83 -4.11 3.49 -3.87
C GLY A 83 -3.75 4.20 -5.17
N ILE A 84 -4.43 5.29 -5.49
CA ILE A 84 -4.12 6.10 -6.67
C ILE A 84 -2.71 6.67 -6.61
N ARG A 85 -2.31 7.28 -5.49
CA ARG A 85 -0.95 7.85 -5.36
C ARG A 85 0.14 6.78 -5.52
N LYS A 86 -0.04 5.59 -4.93
CA LYS A 86 0.88 4.46 -5.12
C LYS A 86 0.89 3.97 -6.56
N GLY A 87 -0.28 3.87 -7.19
CA GLY A 87 -0.35 3.44 -8.57
C GLY A 87 0.28 4.43 -9.55
N VAL A 88 0.16 5.74 -9.29
CA VAL A 88 0.88 6.79 -10.03
C VAL A 88 2.39 6.66 -9.81
N GLN A 89 2.84 6.48 -8.56
CA GLN A 89 4.24 6.23 -8.26
C GLN A 89 4.79 5.06 -9.10
N MET A 90 4.07 3.94 -9.11
CA MET A 90 4.46 2.74 -9.84
C MET A 90 4.38 2.91 -11.36
N LEU A 91 3.37 3.62 -11.88
CA LEU A 91 3.19 3.83 -13.31
C LEU A 91 4.30 4.71 -13.90
N TYR A 92 4.70 5.75 -13.18
CA TYR A 92 5.73 6.69 -13.62
C TYR A 92 7.13 6.37 -13.10
N GLY A 93 7.29 5.28 -12.34
CA GLY A 93 8.59 4.87 -11.78
C GLY A 93 9.18 5.90 -10.81
N LEU A 94 8.34 6.56 -10.02
CA LEU A 94 8.78 7.57 -9.06
C LEU A 94 9.40 6.90 -7.82
N GLU A 95 10.52 7.44 -7.34
CA GLU A 95 11.18 6.95 -6.13
C GLU A 95 10.28 7.15 -4.89
N ASP A 96 9.71 8.36 -4.77
CA ASP A 96 8.85 8.75 -3.65
C ASP A 96 7.36 8.74 -4.00
N LEU A 97 6.52 8.56 -2.96
CA LEU A 97 5.07 8.68 -3.10
C LEU A 97 4.69 10.14 -3.44
N PRO A 98 4.11 10.42 -4.62
CA PRO A 98 3.84 11.77 -5.08
C PRO A 98 2.89 12.49 -4.10
N ARG A 99 3.19 13.73 -3.75
CA ARG A 99 2.33 14.54 -2.86
C ARG A 99 1.03 14.93 -3.58
N PRO A 100 -0.08 15.20 -2.85
CA PRO A 100 -1.33 15.64 -3.47
C PRO A 100 -1.16 16.84 -4.43
N SER A 101 -0.26 17.78 -4.10
CA SER A 101 0.04 18.95 -4.95
C SER A 101 0.70 18.62 -6.29
N GLN A 102 1.33 17.44 -6.42
CA GLN A 102 1.98 16.99 -7.64
C GLN A 102 1.04 16.18 -8.54
N MET A 103 -0.05 15.65 -7.96
CA MET A 103 -0.94 14.71 -8.65
C MET A 103 -1.62 15.33 -9.88
N ASP A 104 -2.04 16.59 -9.79
CA ASP A 104 -2.70 17.26 -10.92
C ASP A 104 -1.77 17.39 -12.13
N GLN A 105 -0.51 17.76 -11.93
CA GLN A 105 0.48 17.88 -13.02
C GLN A 105 0.83 16.51 -13.61
N LEU A 106 1.04 15.50 -12.76
CA LEU A 106 1.37 14.14 -13.21
C LEU A 106 0.24 13.52 -14.03
N CYS A 107 -1.01 13.80 -13.66
CA CYS A 107 -2.21 13.21 -14.25
C CYS A 107 -2.90 14.13 -15.27
N GLU A 108 -2.27 15.22 -15.70
CA GLU A 108 -2.89 16.20 -16.62
C GLU A 108 -3.31 15.53 -17.95
N LYS A 109 -2.49 14.58 -18.44
CA LYS A 109 -2.74 13.81 -19.66
C LYS A 109 -3.97 12.89 -19.57
N TRP A 110 -4.52 12.67 -18.38
CA TRP A 110 -5.69 11.82 -18.18
C TRP A 110 -7.00 12.57 -18.39
N LYS A 111 -6.96 13.90 -18.48
CA LYS A 111 -8.15 14.70 -18.81
C LYS A 111 -8.65 14.36 -20.23
N PRO A 112 -9.98 14.38 -20.45
CA PRO A 112 -11.05 14.68 -19.49
C PRO A 112 -11.61 13.44 -18.76
N TYR A 113 -10.86 12.33 -18.69
CA TYR A 113 -11.33 11.03 -18.19
C TYR A 113 -10.52 10.53 -16.99
N ARG A 114 -10.18 11.43 -16.06
CA ARG A 114 -9.39 11.11 -14.85
C ARG A 114 -10.02 10.02 -13.98
N SER A 115 -11.35 9.89 -13.99
CA SER A 115 -12.06 8.85 -13.23
C SER A 115 -11.86 7.45 -13.82
N VAL A 116 -11.84 7.35 -15.15
CA VAL A 116 -11.53 6.10 -15.86
C VAL A 116 -10.08 5.71 -15.62
N ALA A 117 -9.15 6.66 -15.74
CA ALA A 117 -7.75 6.42 -15.42
C ALA A 117 -7.57 5.93 -13.97
N SER A 118 -8.23 6.58 -13.00
CA SER A 118 -8.21 6.18 -11.59
C SER A 118 -8.70 4.74 -11.40
N TRP A 119 -9.75 4.33 -12.12
CA TRP A 119 -10.23 2.95 -12.09
C TRP A 119 -9.18 1.94 -12.54
N TYR A 120 -8.50 2.19 -13.66
CA TYR A 120 -7.40 1.32 -14.13
C TYR A 120 -6.23 1.28 -13.15
N ILE A 121 -5.93 2.41 -12.51
CA ILE A 121 -4.85 2.50 -11.52
C ILE A 121 -5.14 1.63 -10.30
N TRP A 122 -6.38 1.58 -9.80
CA TRP A 122 -6.72 0.65 -8.72
C TRP A 122 -6.50 -0.81 -9.12
N ARG A 123 -6.93 -1.21 -10.33
CA ARG A 123 -6.67 -2.56 -10.86
C ARG A 123 -5.19 -2.85 -11.01
N TYR A 124 -4.41 -1.88 -11.48
CA TYR A 124 -2.96 -1.99 -11.61
C TYR A 124 -2.28 -2.21 -10.24
N VAL A 125 -2.68 -1.47 -9.21
CA VAL A 125 -2.14 -1.62 -7.85
C VAL A 125 -2.51 -2.98 -7.25
N GLU A 126 -3.74 -3.44 -7.45
CA GLU A 126 -4.18 -4.76 -6.98
C GLU A 126 -3.40 -5.91 -7.65
N ALA A 127 -3.24 -5.87 -8.97
CA ALA A 127 -2.51 -6.88 -9.72
C ALA A 127 -1.05 -6.99 -9.26
N ASN A 128 -0.38 -5.84 -9.08
CA ASN A 128 1.00 -5.83 -8.61
C ASN A 128 1.13 -6.22 -7.13
N GLY A 129 0.18 -5.81 -6.28
CA GLY A 129 0.13 -6.23 -4.89
C GLY A 129 -0.06 -7.74 -4.72
N ALA A 130 -0.82 -8.37 -5.61
CA ALA A 130 -0.96 -9.83 -5.67
C ALA A 130 0.34 -10.52 -6.08
N ASN A 131 1.04 -10.00 -7.10
CA ASN A 131 2.33 -10.53 -7.55
C ASN A 131 3.40 -10.45 -6.45
N SER A 132 3.48 -9.34 -5.71
CA SER A 132 4.43 -9.23 -4.59
C SER A 132 4.15 -10.22 -3.46
N LYS A 133 2.87 -10.49 -3.17
CA LYS A 133 2.48 -11.51 -2.18
C LYS A 133 2.85 -12.91 -2.66
N ALA A 134 2.59 -13.25 -3.93
CA ALA A 134 2.96 -14.54 -4.50
C ALA A 134 4.49 -14.76 -4.47
N ASN A 135 5.28 -13.75 -4.86
CA ASN A 135 6.74 -13.83 -4.83
C ASN A 135 7.30 -14.03 -3.41
N ASN A 136 6.72 -13.38 -2.39
CA ASN A 136 7.12 -13.56 -0.99
C ASN A 136 6.77 -14.95 -0.44
N VAL A 137 5.69 -15.57 -0.92
CA VAL A 137 5.30 -16.92 -0.50
C VAL A 137 6.23 -17.97 -1.12
N VAL A 138 6.59 -17.82 -2.41
CA VAL A 138 7.49 -18.75 -3.11
C VAL A 138 8.94 -18.60 -2.63
N GLY A 139 9.42 -17.37 -2.42
CA GLY A 139 10.78 -17.10 -1.97
C GLY A 139 11.10 -17.62 -0.56
N GLY A 140 10.09 -17.75 0.32
CA GLY A 140 10.28 -18.27 1.68
C GLY A 140 10.47 -19.80 1.73
N SER A 141 9.85 -20.55 0.82
CA SER A 141 9.95 -22.01 0.77
C SER A 141 11.22 -22.48 0.06
N ASP A 142 11.53 -21.90 -1.10
CA ASP A 142 12.64 -22.38 -1.95
C ASP A 142 14.01 -22.15 -1.33
N VAL A 143 14.23 -20.98 -0.71
CA VAL A 143 15.49 -20.67 -0.01
C VAL A 143 15.71 -21.63 1.16
N SER A 144 14.65 -21.99 1.89
CA SER A 144 14.75 -22.92 3.02
C SER A 144 15.09 -24.36 2.60
N LEU A 145 14.62 -24.79 1.44
CA LEU A 145 14.87 -26.12 0.89
C LEU A 145 16.30 -26.23 0.32
N GLN A 146 16.76 -25.21 -0.41
CA GLN A 146 18.16 -25.13 -0.87
C GLN A 146 19.14 -25.15 0.31
N GLN A 147 18.88 -24.36 1.36
CA GLN A 147 19.73 -24.32 2.56
C GLN A 147 19.78 -25.68 3.27
N ARG A 148 18.65 -26.39 3.35
CA ARG A 148 18.56 -27.74 3.92
C ARG A 148 19.33 -28.76 3.09
N MET A 149 19.17 -28.76 1.77
CA MET A 149 19.91 -29.67 0.88
C MET A 149 21.43 -29.45 0.96
N LEU A 150 21.88 -28.19 1.02
CA LEU A 150 23.29 -27.84 1.20
C LEU A 150 23.85 -28.32 2.55
N SER A 151 23.08 -28.13 3.63
CA SER A 151 23.47 -28.62 4.96
C SER A 151 23.56 -30.15 5.03
N MET A 152 22.66 -30.86 4.33
CA MET A 152 22.68 -32.32 4.25
C MET A 152 23.90 -32.85 3.46
N GLN A 153 24.29 -32.17 2.37
CA GLN A 153 25.50 -32.52 1.62
C GLN A 153 26.78 -32.32 2.44
N GLN A 154 26.87 -31.22 3.20
CA GLN A 154 28.03 -30.99 4.08
C GLN A 154 28.15 -32.04 5.20
N GLN A 155 27.03 -32.47 5.79
CA GLN A 155 27.04 -33.53 6.80
C GLN A 155 27.49 -34.87 6.23
N GLN A 156 27.08 -35.21 5.00
CA GLN A 156 27.51 -36.45 4.35
C GLN A 156 29.01 -36.46 4.02
N GLN A 157 29.59 -35.31 3.67
CA GLN A 157 31.03 -35.19 3.41
C GLN A 157 31.87 -35.33 4.68
N GLN A 158 31.39 -34.84 5.83
CA GLN A 158 32.09 -34.97 7.11
C GLN A 158 32.10 -36.41 7.64
N GLN A 159 31.08 -37.22 7.33
CA GLN A 159 31.02 -38.63 7.73
C GLN A 159 31.97 -39.54 6.93
N HIS A 160 32.51 -39.08 5.79
CA HIS A 160 33.37 -39.86 4.91
C HIS A 160 34.88 -39.62 5.10
N GLN A 161 35.32 -38.93 6.17
CA GLN A 161 36.74 -38.94 6.56
C GLN A 161 37.00 -40.12 7.52
N PRO A 162 37.66 -41.21 7.08
CA PRO A 162 38.08 -42.26 8.01
C PRO A 162 39.23 -41.73 8.88
N ASN A 163 39.09 -41.86 10.20
CA ASN A 163 40.15 -41.60 11.18
C ASN A 163 41.40 -42.42 10.82
N GLN A 164 42.42 -41.74 10.29
CA GLN A 164 43.78 -42.26 10.28
C GLN A 164 44.48 -41.82 11.57
N GLU A 165 44.27 -42.57 12.66
CA GLU A 165 45.20 -42.58 13.78
C GLU A 165 46.37 -43.50 13.40
N PHE A 166 47.55 -42.94 13.15
CA PHE A 166 48.79 -43.72 13.14
C PHE A 166 50.03 -42.88 13.48
N LEU A 167 50.45 -43.01 14.74
CA LEU A 167 51.81 -42.96 15.31
C LEU A 167 52.73 -41.78 14.95
N ASP A 168 52.98 -40.93 15.95
CA ASP A 168 54.17 -40.05 16.02
C ASP A 168 55.45 -40.87 16.28
N PRO A 169 56.55 -40.57 15.57
CA PRO A 169 57.89 -40.75 16.11
C PRO A 169 58.69 -39.44 16.11
N ILE A 170 58.98 -39.00 17.32
CA ILE A 170 60.20 -38.32 17.83
C ILE A 170 61.31 -38.10 16.78
N ASN A 171 61.64 -36.82 16.55
CA ASN A 171 62.99 -36.26 16.35
C ASN A 171 62.82 -34.72 16.31
N GLY A 172 63.32 -33.88 17.22
CA GLY A 172 64.58 -34.00 17.95
C GLY A 172 65.74 -33.71 16.99
N ILE A 173 66.33 -32.52 17.11
CA ILE A 173 67.68 -32.13 16.63
C ILE A 173 67.77 -31.39 15.27
N LEU A 174 68.14 -30.10 15.39
CA LEU A 174 68.95 -29.23 14.51
C LEU A 174 68.40 -28.82 13.12
N ASN A 175 68.28 -27.50 12.91
CA ASN A 175 69.11 -26.68 11.98
C ASN A 175 68.45 -25.27 11.82
N VAL A 176 68.82 -24.25 12.61
CA VAL A 176 69.76 -23.14 12.29
C VAL A 176 69.62 -22.55 10.87
N GLY A 177 69.33 -21.24 10.81
CA GLY A 177 69.47 -20.37 9.63
C GLY A 177 68.32 -19.35 9.54
N ALA A 178 68.33 -18.20 10.25
CA ALA A 178 69.13 -16.98 10.09
C ALA A 178 68.67 -16.04 8.95
N CYS A 179 68.64 -14.73 9.29
CA CYS A 179 68.48 -13.51 8.48
C CYS A 179 67.00 -13.06 8.27
N ALA A 180 66.43 -12.05 8.95
CA ALA A 180 66.76 -10.60 8.99
C ALA A 180 66.94 -10.03 7.57
N TRP A 181 66.26 -8.99 7.08
CA TRP A 181 66.01 -7.66 7.65
C TRP A 181 64.84 -6.91 6.96
N ASP A 182 64.10 -6.16 7.78
CA ASP A 182 63.61 -4.77 7.69
C ASP A 182 63.24 -4.04 6.37
N SER A 183 62.00 -3.53 6.39
CA SER A 183 61.47 -2.18 6.11
C SER A 183 62.09 -1.24 5.05
N LYS A 184 61.20 -0.76 4.17
CA LYS A 184 60.96 0.67 3.92
C LYS A 184 59.48 0.91 3.60
#